data_AF-A0AAP3HAV4-F1
#
_entry.id   AF-A0AAP3HAV4-F1
#
_cell.length_a   1.000
_cell.length_b   1.000
_cell.length_c   1.000
_cell.angle_alpha   90.00
_cell.angle_beta   90.00
_cell.angle_gamma   90.00
#
_symmetry.space_group_name_H-M   'P 1'
#
loop_
_entity.id
_entity.type
_entity.pdbx_description
1 polymer ?
#
loop_
_entity_poly.entity_id
_entity_poly.type
_entity_poly.pdbx_seq_one_letter_code
_entity_poly.pdbx_strand_id
1 'polypeptide(L)'
;MEIESPQSLFDSAKDASELISLTEFFLAILNIFCRDQNLSEANFGAILDRNKQLTQHLAEVVIKALKEHQSVEEALLKATCEKKRFFGISNWLDDSSLAKFKRDFIKLYNQIQGSPQFDQFMLLSETKKGDFFVHHGSISMLFTRLLQTDDFTERLDDEQKAFITTAEANFDGVARDGNILPDTHAHIHAAIQGTNLDISQFSHAALRDLYEEICCYTDPAIKQEALCQLQAGRPDFHPELDFAAFLKHVAYGQQRQAEQMLQKYQNFTQQLLRLDTIPFIDRAGRTFTCTAYEYAMRVKDGHMLRMLERYIVQDIETTRIIYERAQDVLYPELRYNSTFFGRLRNDAWHYTTCDNGVVKDHYEQFVGIAPLVSALEQLTYKVREMDASSAAYTPADRAELTHIWVVGVGGAQRMLPEHMIQEYSQFGSERAFEQLLKNPQLLDSAHPKNLKRRLREDEKTLWFSEALGSEYAIARGRINFPYSIDSAPDILGKAWGTSSEQELEAIRLIDTIRTKDVYDSFNRLAELLPTNHEIACMRAAVLGTVCATGLKCYSLNRLHRRGI
;
A
#
# COMPACT_ATOMS: atom_id res chain seq x y z
N MET A 1 5.97 60.73 15.69
CA MET A 1 6.52 60.27 14.40
C MET A 1 5.44 60.62 13.39
N GLU A 2 5.57 61.78 12.74
CA GLU A 2 4.63 62.21 11.70
C GLU A 2 4.73 61.20 10.56
N ILE A 3 3.60 60.55 10.24
CA ILE A 3 3.51 59.62 9.12
C ILE A 3 3.60 60.51 7.88
N GLU A 4 4.69 60.40 7.12
CA GLU A 4 4.82 61.04 5.81
C GLU A 4 3.54 60.75 5.01
N SER A 5 2.89 61.82 4.53
CA SER A 5 1.77 61.70 3.61
C SER A 5 2.20 60.78 2.46
N PRO A 6 1.46 59.69 2.16
CA PRO A 6 1.85 58.80 1.09
C PRO A 6 1.98 59.61 -0.20
N GLN A 7 3.14 59.48 -0.86
CA GLN A 7 3.45 60.14 -2.12
C GLN A 7 2.33 59.84 -3.14
N SER A 8 1.86 60.85 -3.87
CA SER A 8 0.78 60.70 -4.86
C SER A 8 1.17 59.66 -5.91
N LEU A 9 0.25 58.76 -6.26
CA LEU A 9 0.52 57.76 -7.29
C LEU A 9 0.68 58.41 -8.67
N PHE A 10 0.07 59.58 -8.89
CA PHE A 10 0.17 60.31 -10.14
C PHE A 10 1.57 60.90 -10.39
N ASP A 11 2.34 61.15 -9.34
CA ASP A 11 3.73 61.60 -9.45
C ASP A 11 4.66 60.49 -9.98
N SER A 12 4.21 59.22 -9.95
CA SER A 12 4.97 58.07 -10.44
C SER A 12 4.78 57.79 -11.94
N ALA A 13 3.82 58.47 -12.59
CA ALA A 13 3.52 58.27 -14.00
C ALA A 13 4.67 58.76 -14.90
N LYS A 14 5.20 57.88 -15.75
CA LYS A 14 6.37 58.16 -16.60
C LYS A 14 6.00 58.78 -17.94
N ASP A 15 4.79 58.53 -18.42
CA ASP A 15 4.30 59.02 -19.69
C ASP A 15 2.79 59.29 -19.67
N ALA A 16 2.27 59.78 -20.80
CA ALA A 16 0.86 60.10 -20.94
C ALA A 16 -0.05 58.87 -20.88
N SER A 17 0.44 57.68 -21.28
CA SER A 17 -0.35 56.46 -21.26
C SER A 17 -0.55 55.98 -19.82
N GLU A 18 0.51 55.93 -19.02
CA GLU A 18 0.42 55.60 -17.59
C GLU A 18 -0.49 56.60 -16.85
N LEU A 19 -0.40 57.88 -17.20
CA LEU A 19 -1.25 58.93 -16.60
C LEU A 19 -2.74 58.75 -16.93
N ILE A 20 -3.05 58.37 -18.17
CA ILE A 20 -4.42 58.06 -18.59
C ILE A 20 -4.93 56.84 -17.82
N SER A 21 -4.19 55.73 -17.81
CA SER A 21 -4.59 54.51 -17.12
C SER A 21 -4.75 54.72 -15.61
N LEU A 22 -3.88 55.50 -14.97
CA LEU A 22 -4.03 55.90 -13.56
C LEU A 22 -5.30 56.70 -13.30
N THR A 23 -5.63 57.64 -14.19
CA THR A 23 -6.85 58.46 -14.09
C THR A 23 -8.10 57.59 -14.26
N GLU A 24 -8.11 56.71 -15.25
CA GLU A 24 -9.21 55.77 -15.51
C GLU A 24 -9.39 54.81 -14.33
N PHE A 25 -8.30 54.24 -13.82
CA PHE A 25 -8.34 53.35 -12.66
C PHE A 25 -8.87 54.10 -11.41
N PHE A 26 -8.39 55.31 -11.14
CA PHE A 26 -8.89 56.14 -10.03
C PHE A 26 -10.39 56.36 -10.10
N LEU A 27 -10.91 56.75 -11.27
CA LEU A 27 -12.34 56.98 -11.49
C LEU A 27 -13.15 55.68 -11.42
N ALA A 28 -12.59 54.56 -11.87
CA ALA A 28 -13.21 53.24 -11.75
C ALA A 28 -13.34 52.81 -10.27
N ILE A 29 -12.28 52.97 -9.46
CA ILE A 29 -12.34 52.69 -8.03
C ILE A 29 -13.33 53.61 -7.33
N LEU A 30 -13.39 54.90 -7.70
CA LEU A 30 -14.36 55.84 -7.14
C LEU A 30 -15.80 55.42 -7.48
N ASN A 31 -16.04 54.99 -8.73
CA ASN A 31 -17.33 54.48 -9.15
C ASN A 31 -17.75 53.25 -8.32
N ILE A 32 -16.85 52.27 -8.16
CA ILE A 32 -17.08 51.08 -7.34
C ILE A 32 -17.36 51.47 -5.88
N PHE A 33 -16.60 52.42 -5.32
CA PHE A 33 -16.80 52.88 -3.96
C PHE A 33 -18.18 53.54 -3.77
N CYS A 34 -18.61 54.36 -4.74
CA CYS A 34 -19.96 54.95 -4.72
C CYS A 34 -21.05 53.88 -4.85
N ARG A 35 -20.86 52.85 -5.68
CA ARG A 35 -21.76 51.70 -5.80
C ARG A 35 -21.82 50.88 -4.50
N ASP A 36 -20.69 50.68 -3.84
CA ASP A 36 -20.61 49.95 -2.57
C ASP A 36 -21.35 50.70 -1.45
N GLN A 37 -21.26 52.02 -1.42
CA GLN A 37 -21.97 52.86 -0.43
C GLN A 37 -23.42 53.20 -0.84
N ASN A 38 -23.95 52.60 -1.92
CA ASN A 38 -25.27 52.89 -2.48
C ASN A 38 -25.50 54.39 -2.80
N LEU A 39 -24.43 55.10 -3.17
CA LEU A 39 -24.45 56.53 -3.49
C LEU A 39 -24.76 56.79 -4.97
N SER A 40 -24.37 55.88 -5.85
CA SER A 40 -24.66 55.93 -7.28
C SER A 40 -24.76 54.51 -7.86
N GLU A 41 -25.65 54.35 -8.84
CA GLU A 41 -25.80 53.14 -9.65
C GLU A 41 -25.28 53.33 -11.09
N ALA A 42 -24.72 54.49 -11.39
CA ALA A 42 -24.30 54.86 -12.75
C ALA A 42 -22.95 54.24 -13.14
N ASN A 43 -22.75 53.98 -14.43
CA ASN A 43 -21.43 53.65 -14.96
C ASN A 43 -20.70 54.94 -15.36
N PHE A 44 -19.66 55.31 -14.59
CA PHE A 44 -18.91 56.56 -14.82
C PHE A 44 -18.21 56.56 -16.17
N GLY A 45 -17.63 55.43 -16.61
CA GLY A 45 -16.97 55.31 -17.91
C GLY A 45 -17.95 55.59 -19.05
N ALA A 46 -19.14 54.96 -19.02
CA ALA A 46 -20.17 55.18 -20.04
C ALA A 46 -20.67 56.64 -20.08
N ILE A 47 -20.66 57.35 -18.95
CA ILE A 47 -21.00 58.77 -18.89
C ILE A 47 -19.90 59.61 -19.55
N LEU A 48 -18.64 59.32 -19.25
CA LEU A 48 -17.47 60.02 -19.77
C LEU A 48 -17.31 59.81 -21.29
N ASP A 49 -17.56 58.59 -21.78
CA ASP A 49 -17.56 58.28 -23.22
C ASP A 49 -18.58 59.11 -23.99
N ARG A 50 -19.75 59.33 -23.39
CA ARG A 50 -20.85 60.10 -24.01
C ARG A 50 -20.70 61.60 -23.83
N ASN A 51 -20.00 62.06 -22.80
CA ASN A 51 -19.86 63.47 -22.45
C ASN A 51 -18.41 63.95 -22.60
N LYS A 52 -18.01 64.22 -23.85
CA LYS A 52 -16.66 64.69 -24.18
C LYS A 52 -16.23 65.96 -23.45
N GLN A 53 -17.17 66.86 -23.15
CA GLN A 53 -16.87 68.09 -22.41
C GLN A 53 -16.49 67.78 -20.95
N LEU A 54 -17.19 66.85 -20.30
CA LEU A 54 -16.86 66.41 -18.95
C LEU A 54 -15.50 65.70 -18.91
N THR A 55 -15.24 64.82 -19.88
CA THR A 55 -13.95 64.11 -20.01
C THR A 55 -12.80 65.09 -20.22
N GLN A 56 -12.96 66.06 -21.12
CA GLN A 56 -11.94 67.08 -21.34
C GLN A 56 -11.70 67.94 -20.10
N HIS A 57 -12.77 68.30 -19.37
CA HIS A 57 -12.64 69.03 -18.12
C HIS A 57 -11.82 68.26 -17.06
N LEU A 58 -12.05 66.96 -16.90
CA LEU A 58 -11.29 66.15 -15.95
C LEU A 58 -9.81 66.00 -16.38
N ALA A 59 -9.54 65.85 -17.68
CA ALA A 59 -8.17 65.84 -18.20
C ALA A 59 -7.43 67.16 -17.92
N GLU A 60 -8.10 68.31 -18.10
CA GLU A 60 -7.55 69.62 -17.77
C GLU A 60 -7.26 69.78 -16.28
N VAL A 61 -8.11 69.21 -15.41
CA VAL A 61 -7.89 69.16 -13.95
C VAL A 61 -6.61 68.41 -13.60
N VAL A 62 -6.39 67.23 -14.20
CA VAL A 62 -5.16 66.44 -14.00
C VAL A 62 -3.93 67.22 -14.45
N ILE A 63 -3.95 67.76 -15.68
CA ILE A 63 -2.82 68.52 -16.24
C ILE A 63 -2.49 69.74 -15.38
N LYS A 64 -3.52 70.46 -14.91
CA LYS A 64 -3.35 71.63 -14.06
C LYS A 64 -2.72 71.26 -12.71
N ALA A 65 -3.24 70.23 -12.06
CA ALA A 65 -2.72 69.77 -10.76
C ALA A 65 -1.24 69.39 -10.85
N LEU A 66 -0.84 68.65 -11.90
CA LEU A 66 0.56 68.30 -12.15
C LEU A 66 1.45 69.53 -12.38
N LYS A 67 1.01 70.50 -13.20
CA LYS A 67 1.75 71.75 -13.46
C LYS A 67 1.94 72.61 -12.21
N GLU A 68 0.97 72.58 -11.31
CA GLU A 68 0.97 73.37 -10.07
C GLU A 68 1.57 72.61 -8.89
N HIS A 69 2.10 71.39 -9.10
CA HIS A 69 2.62 70.51 -8.04
C HIS A 69 1.61 70.26 -6.91
N GLN A 70 0.34 70.10 -7.27
CA GLN A 70 -0.77 69.78 -6.36
C GLN A 70 -1.15 68.29 -6.45
N SER A 71 -1.79 67.75 -5.40
CA SER A 71 -2.32 66.38 -5.45
C SER A 71 -3.40 66.26 -6.52
N VAL A 72 -3.17 65.37 -7.47
CA VAL A 72 -4.11 65.04 -8.54
C VAL A 72 -5.34 64.35 -7.97
N GLU A 73 -5.19 63.49 -6.96
CA GLU A 73 -6.30 62.80 -6.29
C GLU A 73 -7.29 63.80 -5.68
N GLU A 74 -6.80 64.81 -4.95
CA GLU A 74 -7.65 65.85 -4.37
C GLU A 74 -8.35 66.69 -5.44
N ALA A 75 -7.61 67.05 -6.49
CA ALA A 75 -8.14 67.81 -7.60
C ALA A 75 -9.27 67.05 -8.33
N LEU A 76 -9.07 65.76 -8.60
CA LEU A 76 -10.06 64.87 -9.21
C LEU A 76 -11.28 64.66 -8.32
N LEU A 77 -11.10 64.45 -7.01
CA LEU A 77 -12.21 64.32 -6.07
C LEU A 77 -13.04 65.60 -5.99
N LYS A 78 -12.38 66.76 -5.91
CA LYS A 78 -13.06 68.05 -5.90
C LYS A 78 -13.84 68.28 -7.19
N ALA A 79 -13.21 68.06 -8.36
CA ALA A 79 -13.87 68.20 -9.65
C ALA A 79 -15.06 67.25 -9.79
N THR A 80 -14.91 65.99 -9.35
CA THR A 80 -16.00 65.01 -9.37
C THR A 80 -17.13 65.41 -8.42
N CYS A 81 -16.84 65.98 -7.25
CA CYS A 81 -17.82 66.51 -6.31
C CYS A 81 -18.66 67.64 -6.94
N GLU A 82 -18.00 68.59 -7.59
CA GLU A 82 -18.65 69.70 -8.31
C GLU A 82 -19.54 69.19 -9.45
N LYS A 83 -19.19 68.04 -10.05
CA LYS A 83 -19.91 67.41 -11.16
C LYS A 83 -20.77 66.21 -10.73
N LYS A 84 -20.97 65.97 -9.43
CA LYS A 84 -21.58 64.74 -8.88
C LYS A 84 -22.95 64.37 -9.47
N ARG A 85 -23.72 65.36 -9.91
CA ARG A 85 -25.02 65.15 -10.60
C ARG A 85 -24.88 64.38 -11.91
N PHE A 86 -23.81 64.62 -12.69
CA PHE A 86 -23.56 63.87 -13.93
C PHE A 86 -23.28 62.39 -13.66
N PHE A 87 -22.64 62.11 -12.52
CA PHE A 87 -22.29 60.77 -12.07
C PHE A 87 -23.41 60.05 -11.30
N GLY A 88 -24.61 60.65 -11.19
CA GLY A 88 -25.73 60.06 -10.47
C GLY A 88 -25.49 59.91 -8.96
N ILE A 89 -24.54 60.65 -8.39
CA ILE A 89 -24.18 60.58 -6.99
C ILE A 89 -25.19 61.38 -6.16
N SER A 90 -25.95 60.67 -5.32
CA SER A 90 -27.02 61.23 -4.49
C SER A 90 -26.50 62.18 -3.41
N ASN A 91 -25.53 61.72 -2.61
CA ASN A 91 -24.81 62.49 -1.60
C ASN A 91 -23.31 62.33 -1.79
N TRP A 92 -22.54 63.38 -1.47
CA TRP A 92 -21.08 63.29 -1.56
C TRP A 92 -20.51 62.52 -0.37
N LEU A 93 -19.33 61.96 -0.57
CA LEU A 93 -18.56 61.24 0.45
C LEU A 93 -18.17 62.18 1.59
N ASP A 94 -18.29 61.70 2.83
CA ASP A 94 -17.75 62.40 4.00
C ASP A 94 -16.21 62.24 4.10
N ASP A 95 -15.58 63.00 4.99
CA ASP A 95 -14.11 63.02 5.13
C ASP A 95 -13.53 61.65 5.48
N SER A 96 -14.26 60.86 6.28
CA SER A 96 -13.86 59.50 6.66
C SER A 96 -13.87 58.56 5.44
N SER A 97 -14.92 58.64 4.63
CA SER A 97 -15.09 57.85 3.41
C SER A 97 -14.09 58.26 2.33
N LEU A 98 -13.80 59.56 2.19
CA LEU A 98 -12.75 60.06 1.29
C LEU A 98 -11.37 59.56 1.71
N ALA A 99 -11.07 59.58 3.01
CA ALA A 99 -9.81 59.05 3.52
C ALA A 99 -9.71 57.53 3.30
N LYS A 100 -10.81 56.78 3.48
CA LYS A 100 -10.87 55.35 3.16
C LYS A 100 -10.64 55.09 1.67
N PHE A 101 -11.36 55.79 0.80
CA PHE A 101 -11.23 55.69 -0.65
C PHE A 101 -9.77 55.90 -1.10
N LYS A 102 -9.09 56.95 -0.63
CA LYS A 102 -7.70 57.21 -0.99
C LYS A 102 -6.76 56.07 -0.58
N ARG A 103 -6.92 55.56 0.65
CA ARG A 103 -6.14 54.39 1.12
C ARG A 103 -6.41 53.16 0.26
N ASP A 104 -7.68 52.89 -0.06
CA ASP A 104 -8.08 51.74 -0.86
C ASP A 104 -7.56 51.85 -2.30
N PHE A 105 -7.63 53.04 -2.92
CA PHE A 105 -7.06 53.30 -4.24
C PHE A 105 -5.55 53.02 -4.27
N ILE A 106 -4.79 53.54 -3.30
CA ILE A 106 -3.35 53.32 -3.22
C ILE A 106 -3.03 51.84 -3.02
N LYS A 107 -3.74 51.18 -2.09
CA LYS A 107 -3.58 49.75 -1.80
C LYS A 107 -3.82 48.90 -3.06
N LEU A 108 -4.94 49.14 -3.74
CA LEU A 108 -5.35 48.37 -4.92
C LEU A 108 -4.42 48.60 -6.11
N TYR A 109 -4.05 49.84 -6.39
CA TYR A 109 -3.13 50.13 -7.50
C TYR A 109 -1.76 49.48 -7.27
N ASN A 110 -1.23 49.54 -6.04
CA ASN A 110 0.04 48.90 -5.71
C ASN A 110 0.04 47.37 -5.89
N GLN A 111 -1.12 46.72 -5.78
CA GLN A 111 -1.27 45.29 -6.04
C GLN A 111 -1.22 44.95 -7.54
N ILE A 112 -1.63 45.88 -8.41
CA ILE A 112 -1.76 45.63 -9.86
C ILE A 112 -0.71 46.34 -10.72
N GLN A 113 0.08 47.26 -10.17
CA GLN A 113 1.05 48.09 -10.93
C GLN A 113 2.05 47.29 -11.78
N GLY A 114 2.30 46.01 -11.43
CA GLY A 114 3.15 45.09 -12.19
C GLY A 114 2.41 44.19 -13.18
N SER A 115 1.11 44.40 -13.41
CA SER A 115 0.31 43.59 -14.32
C SER A 115 0.77 43.76 -15.77
N PRO A 116 0.87 42.68 -16.57
CA PRO A 116 1.23 42.79 -17.99
C PRO A 116 0.14 43.46 -18.82
N GLN A 117 -1.11 43.48 -18.33
CA GLN A 117 -2.28 44.06 -19.01
C GLN A 117 -3.13 44.84 -18.01
N PHE A 118 -3.67 45.99 -18.46
CA PHE A 118 -4.50 46.91 -17.67
C PHE A 118 -5.93 47.04 -18.23
N ASP A 119 -6.36 46.08 -19.06
CA ASP A 119 -7.64 46.16 -19.77
C ASP A 119 -8.85 45.96 -18.82
N GLN A 120 -8.73 45.06 -17.85
CA GLN A 120 -9.82 44.76 -16.90
C GLN A 120 -9.28 44.21 -15.57
N PHE A 121 -9.95 44.59 -14.49
CA PHE A 121 -9.69 44.08 -13.14
C PHE A 121 -10.99 43.68 -12.47
N MET A 122 -10.97 42.56 -11.75
CA MET A 122 -12.08 42.12 -10.91
C MET A 122 -11.79 42.51 -9.46
N LEU A 123 -12.70 43.29 -8.87
CA LEU A 123 -12.62 43.69 -7.46
C LEU A 123 -13.79 43.09 -6.69
N LEU A 124 -13.50 42.51 -5.54
CA LEU A 124 -14.50 41.99 -4.63
C LEU A 124 -14.68 42.95 -3.45
N SER A 125 -15.93 43.30 -3.13
CA SER A 125 -16.25 44.02 -1.89
C SER A 125 -16.05 43.08 -0.71
N GLU A 126 -15.19 43.46 0.22
CA GLU A 126 -14.96 42.69 1.46
C GLU A 126 -16.18 42.78 2.40
N THR A 127 -16.97 43.86 2.30
CA THR A 127 -18.04 44.20 3.27
C THR A 127 -19.45 43.86 2.81
N LYS A 128 -19.71 43.71 1.51
CA LYS A 128 -21.05 43.36 1.00
C LYS A 128 -21.21 41.85 0.85
N LYS A 129 -22.17 41.26 1.55
CA LYS A 129 -22.56 39.86 1.31
C LYS A 129 -22.87 39.63 -0.18
N GLY A 130 -22.27 38.60 -0.76
CA GLY A 130 -22.49 38.19 -2.14
C GLY A 130 -22.11 36.73 -2.37
N ASP A 131 -22.01 36.35 -3.63
CA ASP A 131 -21.72 34.97 -4.04
C ASP A 131 -20.24 34.65 -4.22
N PHE A 132 -19.40 35.67 -4.10
CA PHE A 132 -17.95 35.58 -4.22
C PHE A 132 -17.28 35.83 -2.88
N PHE A 133 -16.19 35.11 -2.64
CA PHE A 133 -15.45 35.08 -1.39
C PHE A 133 -13.96 35.22 -1.64
N VAL A 134 -13.22 35.74 -0.65
CA VAL A 134 -11.75 35.69 -0.64
C VAL A 134 -11.34 34.45 0.16
N HIS A 135 -10.52 33.58 -0.43
CA HIS A 135 -9.98 32.39 0.23
C HIS A 135 -8.59 32.08 -0.34
N HIS A 136 -7.56 31.95 0.51
CA HIS A 136 -6.16 31.75 0.09
C HIS A 136 -5.70 32.71 -1.03
N GLY A 137 -6.00 34.00 -0.86
CA GLY A 137 -5.62 35.04 -1.83
C GLY A 137 -6.36 34.97 -3.18
N SER A 138 -7.40 34.15 -3.31
CA SER A 138 -8.18 33.99 -4.54
C SER A 138 -9.61 34.49 -4.38
N ILE A 139 -10.14 35.17 -5.41
CA ILE A 139 -11.58 35.46 -5.53
C ILE A 139 -12.27 34.19 -6.02
N SER A 140 -13.09 33.61 -5.16
CA SER A 140 -13.68 32.28 -5.33
C SER A 140 -15.20 32.36 -5.28
N MET A 141 -15.88 31.38 -5.86
CA MET A 141 -17.30 31.14 -5.63
C MET A 141 -17.50 29.72 -5.13
N LEU A 142 -18.62 29.46 -4.46
CA LEU A 142 -18.93 28.11 -4.02
C LEU A 142 -19.22 27.22 -5.23
N PHE A 143 -18.49 26.12 -5.38
CA PHE A 143 -18.62 25.23 -6.54
C PHE A 143 -20.03 24.63 -6.67
N THR A 144 -20.71 24.36 -5.56
CA THR A 144 -22.09 23.84 -5.58
C THR A 144 -23.07 24.81 -6.24
N ARG A 145 -22.84 26.12 -6.10
CA ARG A 145 -23.68 27.14 -6.77
C ARG A 145 -23.47 27.16 -8.28
N LEU A 146 -22.28 26.80 -8.75
CA LEU A 146 -22.05 26.59 -10.18
C LEU A 146 -22.84 25.37 -10.69
N LEU A 147 -22.88 24.29 -9.91
CA LEU A 147 -23.62 23.08 -10.25
C LEU A 147 -25.15 23.28 -10.26
N GLN A 148 -25.64 24.35 -9.62
CA GLN A 148 -27.06 24.72 -9.60
C GLN A 148 -27.50 25.56 -10.81
N THR A 149 -26.58 25.91 -11.73
CA THR A 149 -26.97 26.55 -12.99
C THR A 149 -27.69 25.57 -13.90
N ASP A 150 -28.60 26.07 -14.75
CA ASP A 150 -29.55 25.26 -15.54
C ASP A 150 -28.88 24.09 -16.29
N ASP A 151 -27.69 24.32 -16.87
CA ASP A 151 -26.94 23.31 -17.64
C ASP A 151 -26.46 22.11 -16.81
N PHE A 152 -26.18 22.31 -15.52
CA PHE A 152 -25.66 21.28 -14.62
C PHE A 152 -26.78 20.64 -13.80
N THR A 153 -27.74 21.43 -13.34
CA THR A 153 -28.84 20.96 -12.47
C THR A 153 -29.65 19.82 -13.09
N GLU A 154 -29.85 19.85 -14.41
CA GLU A 154 -30.57 18.80 -15.14
C GLU A 154 -29.81 17.46 -15.18
N ARG A 155 -28.48 17.48 -14.96
CA ARG A 155 -27.60 16.30 -15.01
C ARG A 155 -27.37 15.65 -13.65
N LEU A 156 -27.83 16.30 -12.58
CA LEU A 156 -27.65 15.82 -11.22
C LEU A 156 -28.79 14.89 -10.82
N ASP A 157 -28.44 13.77 -10.19
CA ASP A 157 -29.41 12.89 -9.55
C ASP A 157 -29.90 13.47 -8.20
N ASP A 158 -30.91 12.83 -7.61
CA ASP A 158 -31.56 13.30 -6.39
C ASP A 158 -30.60 13.27 -5.17
N GLU A 159 -29.64 12.33 -5.13
CA GLU A 159 -28.66 12.23 -4.05
C GLU A 159 -27.65 13.38 -4.12
N GLN A 160 -27.16 13.69 -5.31
CA GLN A 160 -26.26 14.82 -5.57
C GLN A 160 -26.93 16.16 -5.25
N LYS A 161 -28.21 16.33 -5.61
CA LYS A 161 -29.01 17.52 -5.25
C LYS A 161 -29.18 17.66 -3.73
N ALA A 162 -29.43 16.56 -3.03
CA ALA A 162 -29.53 16.55 -1.57
C ALA A 162 -28.18 16.90 -0.90
N PHE A 163 -27.07 16.34 -1.40
CA PHE A 163 -25.73 16.68 -0.95
C PHE A 163 -25.43 18.17 -1.13
N ILE A 164 -25.68 18.73 -2.32
CA ILE A 164 -25.49 20.15 -2.62
C ILE A 164 -26.27 21.03 -1.65
N THR A 165 -27.55 20.72 -1.42
CA THR A 165 -28.41 21.50 -0.51
C THR A 165 -27.83 21.53 0.90
N THR A 166 -27.30 20.40 1.36
CA THR A 166 -26.69 20.26 2.69
C THR A 166 -25.35 20.99 2.77
N ALA A 167 -24.50 20.88 1.75
CA ALA A 167 -23.22 21.55 1.68
C ALA A 167 -23.36 23.08 1.73
N GLU A 168 -24.37 23.63 1.04
CA GLU A 168 -24.66 25.07 1.05
C GLU A 168 -25.19 25.55 2.38
N ALA A 169 -26.13 24.81 2.99
CA ALA A 169 -26.64 25.13 4.33
C ALA A 169 -25.51 25.13 5.38
N ASN A 170 -24.57 24.17 5.28
CA ASN A 170 -23.40 24.12 6.14
C ASN A 170 -22.47 25.32 5.91
N PHE A 171 -22.23 25.67 4.64
CA PHE A 171 -21.39 26.81 4.28
C PHE A 171 -21.96 28.15 4.77
N ASP A 172 -23.28 28.34 4.73
CA ASP A 172 -23.94 29.53 5.28
C ASP A 172 -23.77 29.67 6.80
N GLY A 173 -23.50 28.56 7.50
CA GLY A 173 -23.16 28.54 8.93
C GLY A 173 -21.70 28.84 9.25
N VAL A 174 -20.81 28.97 8.26
CA VAL A 174 -19.39 29.24 8.48
C VAL A 174 -19.18 30.67 9.01
N ALA A 175 -18.51 30.79 10.15
CA ALA A 175 -18.09 32.08 10.69
C ALA A 175 -17.05 32.74 9.77
N ARG A 176 -17.37 33.94 9.27
CA ARG A 176 -16.53 34.72 8.34
C ARG A 176 -16.69 36.21 8.60
N ASP A 177 -15.63 36.97 8.31
CA ASP A 177 -15.68 38.44 8.32
C ASP A 177 -16.03 38.94 6.92
N GLY A 178 -17.28 39.39 6.74
CA GLY A 178 -17.82 39.74 5.42
C GLY A 178 -17.73 38.56 4.44
N ASN A 179 -17.00 38.76 3.33
CA ASN A 179 -16.76 37.75 2.31
C ASN A 179 -15.40 37.04 2.44
N ILE A 180 -14.65 37.26 3.52
CA ILE A 180 -13.32 36.68 3.71
C ILE A 180 -13.45 35.36 4.48
N LEU A 181 -13.07 34.26 3.83
CA LEU A 181 -13.00 32.96 4.47
C LEU A 181 -11.67 32.82 5.24
N PRO A 182 -11.67 32.15 6.41
CA PRO A 182 -10.43 31.87 7.12
C PRO A 182 -9.48 31.01 6.28
N ASP A 183 -8.20 31.41 6.18
CA ASP A 183 -7.15 30.62 5.51
C ASP A 183 -6.74 29.37 6.30
N THR A 184 -7.18 29.25 7.56
CA THR A 184 -6.93 28.08 8.39
C THR A 184 -8.23 27.52 8.94
N HIS A 185 -8.33 26.20 8.89
CA HIS A 185 -9.49 25.48 9.37
C HIS A 185 -9.30 25.20 10.86
N ALA A 186 -9.66 26.17 11.71
CA ALA A 186 -9.47 26.07 13.16
C ALA A 186 -10.12 24.80 13.77
N HIS A 187 -11.22 24.32 13.19
CA HIS A 187 -11.87 23.06 13.60
C HIS A 187 -11.08 21.81 13.19
N ILE A 188 -10.33 21.84 12.07
CA ILE A 188 -9.40 20.79 11.69
C ILE A 188 -8.18 20.83 12.62
N HIS A 189 -7.62 22.01 12.92
CA HIS A 189 -6.54 22.13 13.91
C HIS A 189 -6.96 21.73 15.34
N ALA A 190 -8.21 21.99 15.73
CA ALA A 190 -8.78 21.52 16.99
C ALA A 190 -9.03 20.00 16.99
N ALA A 191 -9.40 19.42 15.84
CA ALA A 191 -9.49 17.97 15.67
C ALA A 191 -8.11 17.29 15.66
N ILE A 192 -7.07 17.96 15.14
CA ILE A 192 -5.68 17.48 15.13
C ILE A 192 -5.11 17.31 16.57
N GLN A 193 -5.68 17.98 17.58
CA GLN A 193 -5.38 17.66 18.99
C GLN A 193 -5.97 16.33 19.49
N GLY A 194 -6.44 15.45 18.59
CA GLY A 194 -6.92 14.13 18.97
C GLY A 194 -7.40 13.22 17.84
N THR A 195 -6.84 13.29 16.63
CA THR A 195 -7.25 12.39 15.54
C THR A 195 -6.28 11.23 15.37
N ASN A 196 -6.73 10.04 15.78
CA ASN A 196 -6.22 8.78 15.24
C ASN A 196 -6.32 8.81 13.71
N LEU A 197 -5.20 8.66 13.02
CA LEU A 197 -5.15 8.35 11.60
C LEU A 197 -5.84 7.00 11.34
N ASP A 198 -6.99 6.99 10.66
CA ASP A 198 -7.56 5.75 10.12
C ASP A 198 -6.83 5.34 8.85
N ILE A 199 -5.70 4.65 9.03
CA ILE A 199 -4.84 4.11 7.98
C ILE A 199 -5.11 2.62 7.71
N SER A 200 -6.21 2.09 8.26
CA SER A 200 -6.55 0.67 8.20
C SER A 200 -6.69 0.16 6.75
N GLN A 201 -7.13 1.02 5.83
CA GLN A 201 -7.38 0.67 4.42
C GLN A 201 -6.24 1.03 3.45
N PHE A 202 -5.13 1.60 3.93
CA PHE A 202 -4.07 2.08 3.05
C PHE A 202 -3.34 0.89 2.38
N SER A 203 -2.92 1.04 1.12
CA SER A 203 -2.06 0.04 0.48
C SER A 203 -0.64 0.10 1.03
N HIS A 204 0.16 -0.97 0.88
CA HIS A 204 1.58 -0.95 1.29
C HIS A 204 2.40 0.14 0.57
N ALA A 205 2.05 0.47 -0.67
CA ALA A 205 2.67 1.57 -1.40
C ALA A 205 2.30 2.92 -0.75
N ALA A 206 1.01 3.16 -0.49
CA ALA A 206 0.55 4.38 0.16
C ALA A 206 1.12 4.55 1.58
N LEU A 207 1.32 3.45 2.32
CA LEU A 207 1.96 3.47 3.62
C LEU A 207 3.46 3.81 3.53
N ARG A 208 4.14 3.39 2.46
CA ARG A 208 5.54 3.75 2.20
C ARG A 208 5.68 5.22 1.86
N ASP A 209 4.82 5.73 1.00
CA ASP A 209 4.78 7.16 0.67
C ASP A 209 4.50 8.00 1.94
N LEU A 210 3.53 7.57 2.75
CA LEU A 210 3.21 8.20 4.05
C LEU A 210 4.39 8.15 5.02
N TYR A 211 5.12 7.03 5.10
CA TYR A 211 6.30 6.92 5.94
C TYR A 211 7.44 7.84 5.49
N GLU A 212 7.69 7.92 4.19
CA GLU A 212 8.68 8.84 3.61
C GLU A 212 8.30 10.30 3.91
N GLU A 213 7.01 10.64 3.80
CA GLU A 213 6.48 11.96 4.18
C GLU A 213 6.67 12.26 5.68
N ILE A 214 6.32 11.32 6.57
CA ILE A 214 6.57 11.44 8.02
C ILE A 214 8.06 11.63 8.30
N CYS A 215 8.94 10.96 7.54
CA CYS A 215 10.38 11.10 7.70
C CYS A 215 10.90 12.50 7.36
N CYS A 216 10.21 13.24 6.51
CA CYS A 216 10.53 14.61 6.12
C CYS A 216 10.14 15.67 7.15
N TYR A 217 9.39 15.32 8.21
CA TYR A 217 9.06 16.28 9.27
C TYR A 217 10.31 16.79 9.98
N THR A 218 10.43 18.11 10.06
CA THR A 218 11.55 18.82 10.71
C THR A 218 11.39 18.90 12.23
N ASP A 219 10.17 18.79 12.76
CA ASP A 219 9.90 18.74 14.20
C ASP A 219 10.03 17.29 14.71
N PRO A 220 10.99 16.99 15.61
CA PRO A 220 11.20 15.64 16.13
C PRO A 220 10.03 15.07 16.94
N ALA A 221 9.28 15.92 17.64
CA ALA A 221 8.15 15.48 18.47
C ALA A 221 6.99 15.03 17.59
N ILE A 222 6.67 15.82 16.57
CA ILE A 222 5.60 15.51 15.60
C ILE A 222 5.98 14.27 14.79
N LYS A 223 7.24 14.17 14.33
CA LYS A 223 7.74 12.99 13.62
C LYS A 223 7.59 11.73 14.46
N GLN A 224 7.99 11.77 15.73
CA GLN A 224 7.90 10.62 16.62
C GLN A 224 6.44 10.21 16.89
N GLU A 225 5.55 11.18 17.09
CA GLU A 225 4.12 10.92 17.31
C GLU A 225 3.45 10.32 16.07
N ALA A 226 3.72 10.85 14.88
CA ALA A 226 3.19 10.33 13.63
C ALA A 226 3.70 8.91 13.33
N LEU A 227 4.97 8.61 13.62
CA LEU A 227 5.51 7.24 13.51
C LEU A 227 4.82 6.28 14.48
N CYS A 228 4.57 6.70 15.73
CA CYS A 228 3.83 5.90 16.70
C CYS A 228 2.40 5.61 16.23
N GLN A 229 1.70 6.60 15.65
CA GLN A 229 0.36 6.40 15.10
C GLN A 229 0.35 5.50 13.86
N LEU A 230 1.31 5.68 12.94
CA LEU A 230 1.49 4.80 11.77
C LEU A 230 1.63 3.33 12.20
N GLN A 231 2.48 3.10 13.20
CA GLN A 231 2.75 1.75 13.68
C GLN A 231 1.61 1.17 14.53
N ALA A 232 0.86 2.01 15.24
CA ALA A 232 -0.34 1.58 15.97
C ALA A 232 -1.51 1.26 15.03
N GLY A 233 -1.71 2.05 13.97
CA GLY A 233 -2.79 1.86 13.00
C GLY A 233 -2.51 0.78 11.96
N ARG A 234 -1.23 0.58 11.59
CA ARG A 234 -0.77 -0.47 10.68
C ARG A 234 0.47 -1.18 11.23
N PRO A 235 0.28 -2.08 12.21
CA PRO A 235 1.38 -2.84 12.82
C PRO A 235 2.01 -3.88 11.88
N ASP A 236 1.47 -4.06 10.67
CA ASP A 236 2.02 -4.86 9.59
C ASP A 236 2.97 -4.08 8.65
N PHE A 237 2.98 -2.75 8.71
CA PHE A 237 3.80 -1.91 7.83
C PHE A 237 5.16 -1.60 8.46
N HIS A 238 6.25 -2.04 7.79
CA HIS A 238 7.62 -1.83 8.26
C HIS A 238 8.55 -1.41 7.11
N PRO A 239 8.95 -0.15 7.04
CA PRO A 239 9.60 0.44 5.86
C PRO A 239 11.02 -0.08 5.60
N GLU A 240 11.72 -0.56 6.63
CA GLU A 240 13.06 -1.17 6.51
C GLU A 240 13.04 -2.72 6.41
N LEU A 241 11.86 -3.33 6.55
CA LEU A 241 11.67 -4.78 6.45
C LEU A 241 11.08 -5.15 5.09
N ASP A 242 11.87 -5.85 4.29
CA ASP A 242 11.36 -6.53 3.11
C ASP A 242 10.74 -7.87 3.51
N PHE A 243 9.46 -7.81 3.91
CA PHE A 243 8.67 -9.00 4.25
C PHE A 243 8.61 -10.03 3.11
N ALA A 244 8.51 -9.56 1.87
CA ALA A 244 8.49 -10.42 0.70
C ALA A 244 9.84 -11.13 0.52
N ALA A 245 10.96 -10.45 0.81
CA ALA A 245 12.28 -11.10 0.80
C ALA A 245 12.40 -12.20 1.86
N PHE A 246 11.88 -12.01 3.07
CA PHE A 246 11.88 -13.06 4.10
C PHE A 246 11.14 -14.31 3.62
N LEU A 247 9.90 -14.16 3.14
CA LEU A 247 9.10 -15.27 2.61
C LEU A 247 9.76 -15.91 1.39
N LYS A 248 10.38 -15.12 0.51
CA LYS A 248 11.16 -15.62 -0.64
C LYS A 248 12.36 -16.47 -0.19
N HIS A 249 13.12 -16.04 0.82
CA HIS A 249 14.23 -16.83 1.36
C HIS A 249 13.73 -18.16 1.94
N VAL A 250 12.58 -18.16 2.62
CA VAL A 250 11.94 -19.39 3.10
C VAL A 250 11.53 -20.29 1.93
N ALA A 251 10.85 -19.73 0.91
CA ALA A 251 10.41 -20.44 -0.28
C ALA A 251 11.55 -21.06 -1.09
N TYR A 252 12.71 -20.41 -1.08
CA TYR A 252 13.90 -20.87 -1.80
C TYR A 252 14.79 -21.77 -0.90
N GLY A 253 14.27 -22.24 0.25
CA GLY A 253 15.03 -23.09 1.17
C GLY A 253 16.33 -22.45 1.67
N GLN A 254 16.44 -21.11 1.64
CA GLN A 254 17.61 -20.34 2.03
C GLN A 254 17.60 -20.07 3.54
N GLN A 255 17.67 -21.17 4.31
CA GLN A 255 17.52 -21.17 5.77
C GLN A 255 18.41 -20.14 6.48
N ARG A 256 19.68 -20.00 6.07
CA ARG A 256 20.62 -19.06 6.70
C ARG A 256 20.22 -17.61 6.45
N GLN A 257 19.79 -17.29 5.24
CA GLN A 257 19.36 -15.95 4.86
C GLN A 257 18.06 -15.58 5.57
N ALA A 258 17.10 -16.50 5.65
CA ALA A 258 15.88 -16.33 6.43
C ALA A 258 16.19 -16.10 7.93
N GLU A 259 17.08 -16.93 8.51
CA GLU A 259 17.49 -16.79 9.91
C GLU A 259 18.25 -15.48 10.17
N GLN A 260 19.10 -15.03 9.23
CA GLN A 260 19.78 -13.73 9.31
C GLN A 260 18.78 -12.57 9.36
N MET A 261 17.67 -12.66 8.63
CA MET A 261 16.62 -11.63 8.72
C MET A 261 15.95 -11.61 10.09
N LEU A 262 15.61 -12.78 10.65
CA LEU A 262 15.06 -12.86 12.02
C LEU A 262 16.06 -12.29 13.06
N GLN A 263 17.35 -12.60 12.91
CA GLN A 263 18.41 -12.08 13.79
C GLN A 263 18.67 -10.59 13.62
N LYS A 264 18.53 -10.05 12.40
CA LYS A 264 18.70 -8.62 12.11
C LYS A 264 17.53 -7.81 12.66
N TYR A 265 16.32 -8.35 12.58
CA TYR A 265 15.07 -7.67 12.94
C TYR A 265 14.46 -8.28 14.22
N GLN A 266 15.23 -8.38 15.30
CA GLN A 266 14.81 -9.06 16.55
C GLN A 266 13.49 -8.50 17.12
N ASN A 267 13.31 -7.18 17.08
CA ASN A 267 12.09 -6.52 17.57
C ASN A 267 10.85 -6.84 16.73
N PHE A 268 11.02 -7.33 15.50
CA PHE A 268 9.95 -7.60 14.53
C PHE A 268 9.86 -9.09 14.17
N THR A 269 10.64 -9.94 14.85
CA THR A 269 10.70 -11.38 14.59
C THR A 269 9.32 -12.03 14.68
N GLN A 270 8.53 -11.68 15.69
CA GLN A 270 7.19 -12.26 15.87
C GLN A 270 6.21 -11.82 14.78
N GLN A 271 6.31 -10.59 14.28
CA GLN A 271 5.49 -10.11 13.17
C GLN A 271 5.87 -10.79 11.85
N LEU A 272 7.18 -10.95 11.59
CA LEU A 272 7.69 -11.71 10.43
C LEU A 272 7.16 -13.14 10.41
N LEU A 273 7.09 -13.79 11.58
CA LEU A 273 6.62 -15.18 11.70
C LEU A 273 5.11 -15.30 11.49
N ARG A 274 4.32 -14.30 11.91
CA ARG A 274 2.85 -14.27 11.81
C ARG A 274 2.33 -13.83 10.44
N LEU A 275 3.19 -13.27 9.58
CA LEU A 275 2.81 -12.73 8.29
C LEU A 275 2.21 -13.79 7.36
N ASP A 276 0.94 -13.64 6.96
CA ASP A 276 0.21 -14.59 6.13
C ASP A 276 -0.49 -13.97 4.91
N THR A 277 -0.47 -12.64 4.77
CA THR A 277 -1.23 -11.89 3.76
C THR A 277 -0.44 -11.58 2.49
N ILE A 278 0.89 -11.69 2.51
CA ILE A 278 1.75 -11.31 1.39
C ILE A 278 1.97 -12.51 0.47
N PRO A 279 1.58 -12.45 -0.82
CA PRO A 279 1.85 -13.52 -1.76
C PRO A 279 3.34 -13.60 -2.09
N PHE A 280 3.87 -14.82 -2.23
CA PHE A 280 5.25 -15.07 -2.64
C PHE A 280 5.34 -16.29 -3.56
N ILE A 281 6.36 -16.29 -4.43
CA ILE A 281 6.55 -17.30 -5.46
C ILE A 281 7.75 -18.16 -5.11
N ASP A 282 7.60 -19.48 -5.15
CA ASP A 282 8.71 -20.41 -4.99
C ASP A 282 9.46 -20.68 -6.31
N ARG A 283 10.50 -21.51 -6.28
CA ARG A 283 11.29 -21.80 -7.50
C ARG A 283 10.58 -22.60 -8.57
N ALA A 284 9.51 -23.31 -8.23
CA ALA A 284 8.70 -24.04 -9.19
C ALA A 284 7.62 -23.14 -9.82
N GLY A 285 7.60 -21.85 -9.49
CA GLY A 285 6.61 -20.89 -10.01
C GLY A 285 5.26 -20.96 -9.32
N ARG A 286 5.17 -21.61 -8.14
CA ARG A 286 3.94 -21.67 -7.34
C ARG A 286 3.83 -20.42 -6.47
N THR A 287 2.67 -19.77 -6.48
CA THR A 287 2.36 -18.61 -5.64
C THR A 287 1.58 -19.05 -4.40
N PHE A 288 2.09 -18.68 -3.23
CA PHE A 288 1.51 -18.98 -1.92
C PHE A 288 1.16 -17.70 -1.18
N THR A 289 0.09 -17.74 -0.39
CA THR A 289 -0.32 -16.67 0.53
C THR A 289 -0.56 -17.31 1.90
N CYS A 290 0.52 -17.52 2.65
CA CYS A 290 0.51 -18.16 3.97
C CYS A 290 1.76 -17.77 4.77
N THR A 291 1.83 -18.17 6.04
CA THR A 291 3.03 -17.95 6.86
C THR A 291 4.23 -18.74 6.37
N ALA A 292 5.43 -18.27 6.74
CA ALA A 292 6.69 -18.98 6.53
C ALA A 292 6.64 -20.42 7.10
N TYR A 293 5.98 -20.60 8.24
CA TYR A 293 5.86 -21.90 8.90
C TYR A 293 4.91 -22.83 8.14
N GLU A 294 3.72 -22.35 7.74
CA GLU A 294 2.78 -23.13 6.92
C GLU A 294 3.41 -23.57 5.60
N TYR A 295 4.14 -22.68 4.92
CA TYR A 295 4.87 -23.06 3.71
C TYR A 295 5.87 -24.17 3.99
N ALA A 296 6.73 -24.01 5.01
CA ALA A 296 7.72 -25.01 5.38
C ALA A 296 7.08 -26.37 5.73
N MET A 297 5.92 -26.38 6.38
CA MET A 297 5.15 -27.60 6.64
C MET A 297 4.65 -28.24 5.35
N ARG A 298 4.02 -27.45 4.47
CA ARG A 298 3.42 -27.94 3.22
C ARG A 298 4.45 -28.54 2.29
N VAL A 299 5.66 -27.97 2.23
CA VAL A 299 6.75 -28.55 1.45
C VAL A 299 7.52 -29.64 2.22
N LYS A 300 7.28 -29.82 3.52
CA LYS A 300 8.00 -30.75 4.42
C LYS A 300 9.47 -30.39 4.65
N ASP A 301 9.80 -29.10 4.71
CA ASP A 301 11.15 -28.63 5.04
C ASP A 301 11.41 -28.71 6.56
N GLY A 302 11.80 -29.90 7.03
CA GLY A 302 12.09 -30.16 8.45
C GLY A 302 13.16 -29.25 9.06
N HIS A 303 14.20 -28.85 8.32
CA HIS A 303 15.25 -27.98 8.85
C HIS A 303 14.79 -26.52 8.95
N MET A 304 13.98 -26.04 8.01
CA MET A 304 13.36 -24.72 8.09
C MET A 304 12.36 -24.66 9.26
N LEU A 305 11.54 -25.70 9.43
CA LEU A 305 10.63 -25.83 10.59
C LEU A 305 11.38 -25.70 11.91
N ARG A 306 12.45 -26.49 12.11
CA ARG A 306 13.31 -26.41 13.31
C ARG A 306 13.94 -25.03 13.50
N MET A 307 14.28 -24.33 12.42
CA MET A 307 14.80 -22.97 12.51
C MET A 307 13.73 -22.00 12.99
N LEU A 308 12.56 -21.99 12.35
CA LEU A 308 11.44 -21.11 12.68
C LEU A 308 10.94 -21.37 14.10
N GLU A 309 10.82 -22.64 14.52
CA GLU A 309 10.43 -23.05 15.88
C GLU A 309 11.26 -22.32 16.94
N ARG A 310 12.59 -22.22 16.78
CA ARG A 310 13.48 -21.55 17.76
C ARG A 310 13.08 -20.10 18.04
N TYR A 311 12.41 -19.44 17.11
CA TYR A 311 11.94 -18.06 17.24
C TYR A 311 10.45 -17.98 17.61
N ILE A 312 9.63 -18.90 17.09
CA ILE A 312 8.20 -18.99 17.41
C ILE A 312 7.98 -19.20 18.90
N VAL A 313 8.72 -20.14 19.52
CA VAL A 313 8.55 -20.52 20.93
C VAL A 313 8.96 -19.44 21.93
N GLN A 314 9.57 -18.35 21.46
CA GLN A 314 9.94 -17.21 22.30
C GLN A 314 8.72 -16.34 22.66
N ASP A 315 7.61 -16.50 21.93
CA ASP A 315 6.37 -15.77 22.17
C ASP A 315 5.16 -16.70 22.14
N ILE A 316 4.40 -16.72 23.24
CA ILE A 316 3.30 -17.67 23.40
C ILE A 316 2.12 -17.38 22.48
N GLU A 317 1.89 -16.11 22.14
CA GLU A 317 0.82 -15.71 21.24
C GLU A 317 1.13 -16.13 19.81
N THR A 318 2.37 -15.92 19.33
CA THR A 318 2.84 -16.42 18.03
C THR A 318 2.75 -17.94 18.01
N THR A 319 3.20 -18.62 19.06
CA THR A 319 3.11 -20.08 19.18
C THR A 319 1.67 -20.55 18.99
N ARG A 320 0.70 -19.89 19.63
CA ARG A 320 -0.73 -20.20 19.50
C ARG A 320 -1.25 -19.96 18.09
N ILE A 321 -0.98 -18.80 17.49
CA ILE A 321 -1.43 -18.44 16.14
C ILE A 321 -0.88 -19.46 15.12
N ILE A 322 0.42 -19.75 15.18
CA ILE A 322 1.06 -20.70 14.28
C ILE A 322 0.53 -22.11 14.50
N TYR A 323 0.30 -22.53 15.74
CA TYR A 323 -0.30 -23.83 16.05
C TYR A 323 -1.71 -23.98 15.44
N GLU A 324 -2.59 -22.99 15.62
CA GLU A 324 -3.95 -23.01 15.07
C GLU A 324 -3.93 -23.13 13.54
N ARG A 325 -3.06 -22.36 12.88
CA ARG A 325 -2.88 -22.43 11.41
C ARG A 325 -2.27 -23.75 10.95
N ALA A 326 -1.30 -24.29 11.69
CA ALA A 326 -0.71 -25.60 11.43
C ALA A 326 -1.74 -26.73 11.61
N GLN A 327 -2.64 -26.61 12.58
CA GLN A 327 -3.76 -27.52 12.79
C GLN A 327 -4.70 -27.50 11.58
N ASP A 328 -4.99 -26.32 11.01
CA ASP A 328 -5.82 -26.20 9.81
C ASP A 328 -5.20 -26.90 8.58
N VAL A 329 -3.87 -26.91 8.48
CA VAL A 329 -3.16 -27.63 7.41
C VAL A 329 -3.22 -29.14 7.63
N LEU A 330 -3.00 -29.63 8.86
CA LEU A 330 -2.88 -31.06 9.14
C LEU A 330 -4.21 -31.77 9.37
N TYR A 331 -5.15 -31.09 10.00
CA TYR A 331 -6.41 -31.63 10.49
C TYR A 331 -7.59 -30.70 10.19
N PRO A 332 -7.88 -30.40 8.91
CA PRO A 332 -8.96 -29.48 8.54
C PRO A 332 -10.35 -29.92 8.99
N GLU A 333 -10.54 -31.21 9.26
CA GLU A 333 -11.76 -31.76 9.83
C GLU A 333 -12.07 -31.23 11.23
N LEU A 334 -11.04 -30.77 11.97
CA LEU A 334 -11.21 -30.15 13.29
C LEU A 334 -11.74 -28.71 13.20
N ARG A 335 -11.76 -28.13 11.99
CA ARG A 335 -12.11 -26.72 11.74
C ARG A 335 -13.59 -26.40 11.85
N TYR A 336 -14.52 -27.39 11.85
CA TYR A 336 -15.95 -27.07 11.77
C TYR A 336 -16.94 -27.86 12.64
N ASN A 337 -17.65 -27.06 13.43
CA ASN A 337 -19.03 -27.24 13.87
C ASN A 337 -19.96 -26.21 13.18
N SER A 338 -19.84 -25.98 11.86
CA SER A 338 -20.84 -25.19 11.09
C SER A 338 -20.79 -25.39 9.56
N THR A 339 -21.93 -25.86 9.04
CA THR A 339 -22.44 -25.83 7.65
C THR A 339 -21.81 -26.73 6.56
N PHE A 340 -22.73 -27.30 5.77
CA PHE A 340 -22.58 -28.36 4.78
C PHE A 340 -21.63 -28.03 3.60
N PHE A 341 -21.38 -26.74 3.33
CA PHE A 341 -20.55 -26.28 2.20
C PHE A 341 -19.05 -26.08 2.55
N GLY A 342 -18.69 -26.00 3.84
CA GLY A 342 -17.29 -25.89 4.27
C GLY A 342 -16.48 -27.19 4.15
N ARG A 343 -17.13 -28.31 3.76
CA ARG A 343 -16.47 -29.63 3.66
C ARG A 343 -15.69 -29.87 2.36
N LEU A 344 -15.83 -29.00 1.35
CA LEU A 344 -15.34 -29.32 -0.01
C LEU A 344 -14.04 -28.61 -0.41
N ARG A 345 -13.61 -27.55 0.28
CA ARG A 345 -12.34 -26.85 0.00
C ARG A 345 -11.68 -26.39 1.29
N ASN A 346 -10.43 -26.80 1.50
CA ASN A 346 -9.59 -26.26 2.56
C ASN A 346 -8.71 -25.16 1.99
N ASP A 347 -9.05 -23.90 2.26
CA ASP A 347 -8.27 -22.75 1.78
C ASP A 347 -6.84 -22.74 2.32
N ALA A 348 -6.54 -23.44 3.43
CA ALA A 348 -5.17 -23.61 3.93
C ALA A 348 -4.27 -24.43 2.98
N TRP A 349 -4.88 -25.20 2.07
CA TRP A 349 -4.19 -26.02 1.06
C TRP A 349 -4.02 -25.31 -0.28
N HIS A 350 -4.45 -24.05 -0.38
CA HIS A 350 -4.49 -23.32 -1.63
C HIS A 350 -3.10 -22.83 -2.08
N TYR A 351 -2.85 -22.91 -3.39
CA TYR A 351 -1.77 -22.19 -4.08
C TYR A 351 -2.13 -22.04 -5.56
N THR A 352 -1.45 -21.15 -6.27
CA THR A 352 -1.68 -20.95 -7.71
C THR A 352 -0.42 -21.17 -8.55
N THR A 353 -0.60 -21.61 -9.79
CA THR A 353 0.45 -21.61 -10.83
C THR A 353 0.02 -20.77 -12.02
N CYS A 354 0.97 -20.26 -12.80
CA CYS A 354 0.69 -19.50 -14.02
C CYS A 354 1.33 -20.20 -15.22
N ASP A 355 0.51 -20.79 -16.08
CA ASP A 355 0.96 -21.45 -17.31
C ASP A 355 0.49 -20.61 -18.51
N ASN A 356 1.43 -20.07 -19.29
CA ASN A 356 1.13 -19.23 -20.47
C ASN A 356 0.14 -18.07 -20.18
N GLY A 357 0.25 -17.45 -19.00
CA GLY A 357 -0.63 -16.35 -18.58
C GLY A 357 -1.98 -16.80 -17.98
N VAL A 358 -2.26 -18.10 -17.90
CA VAL A 358 -3.47 -18.63 -17.26
C VAL A 358 -3.16 -19.05 -15.83
N VAL A 359 -3.84 -18.43 -14.87
CA VAL A 359 -3.75 -18.78 -13.45
C VAL A 359 -4.59 -20.04 -13.17
N LYS A 360 -3.99 -21.02 -12.51
CA LYS A 360 -4.66 -22.27 -12.07
C LYS A 360 -4.61 -22.38 -10.56
N ASP A 361 -5.75 -22.72 -9.96
CA ASP A 361 -5.87 -22.99 -8.52
C ASP A 361 -5.57 -24.46 -8.20
N HIS A 362 -4.85 -24.67 -7.10
CA HIS A 362 -4.50 -25.99 -6.58
C HIS A 362 -4.87 -26.07 -5.10
N TYR A 363 -5.32 -27.24 -4.65
CA TYR A 363 -5.72 -27.49 -3.26
C TYR A 363 -5.07 -28.79 -2.76
N GLU A 364 -3.84 -28.69 -2.28
CA GLU A 364 -3.05 -29.84 -1.82
C GLU A 364 -2.47 -29.61 -0.42
N GLN A 365 -2.64 -30.61 0.45
CA GLN A 365 -2.12 -30.58 1.82
C GLN A 365 -0.59 -30.47 1.85
N PHE A 366 0.07 -31.33 1.07
CA PHE A 366 1.51 -31.33 0.93
C PHE A 366 1.87 -31.11 -0.53
N VAL A 367 2.84 -30.23 -0.74
CA VAL A 367 3.37 -29.88 -2.05
C VAL A 367 4.73 -30.55 -2.17
N GLY A 368 4.94 -31.39 -3.19
CA GLY A 368 6.28 -31.94 -3.43
C GLY A 368 6.35 -33.34 -4.02
N ILE A 369 6.76 -34.31 -3.19
CA ILE A 369 7.44 -35.54 -3.63
C ILE A 369 6.53 -36.57 -4.32
N ALA A 370 5.22 -36.55 -4.08
CA ALA A 370 4.32 -37.60 -4.53
C ALA A 370 4.33 -37.84 -6.06
N PRO A 371 4.26 -36.80 -6.93
CA PRO A 371 4.44 -36.97 -8.37
C PRO A 371 5.76 -37.64 -8.76
N LEU A 372 6.86 -37.34 -8.07
CA LEU A 372 8.16 -37.96 -8.34
C LEU A 372 8.17 -39.43 -7.93
N VAL A 373 7.58 -39.77 -6.78
CA VAL A 373 7.43 -41.17 -6.34
C VAL A 373 6.61 -41.95 -7.36
N SER A 374 5.47 -41.41 -7.82
CA SER A 374 4.64 -42.07 -8.83
C SER A 374 5.37 -42.24 -10.17
N ALA A 375 6.15 -41.24 -10.62
CA ALA A 375 6.94 -41.36 -11.84
C ALA A 375 8.05 -42.43 -11.72
N LEU A 376 8.74 -42.48 -10.57
CA LEU A 376 9.77 -43.49 -10.30
C LEU A 376 9.18 -44.90 -10.13
N GLU A 377 7.97 -45.03 -9.58
CA GLU A 377 7.21 -46.29 -9.52
C GLU A 377 6.88 -46.80 -10.93
N GLN A 378 6.36 -45.93 -11.80
CA GLN A 378 6.06 -46.27 -13.18
C GLN A 378 7.32 -46.71 -13.93
N LEU A 379 8.42 -45.96 -13.77
CA LEU A 379 9.72 -46.32 -14.34
C LEU A 379 10.18 -47.70 -13.85
N THR A 380 10.18 -47.90 -12.53
CA THR A 380 10.64 -49.16 -11.91
C THR A 380 9.78 -50.35 -12.35
N TYR A 381 8.46 -50.17 -12.42
CA TYR A 381 7.54 -51.19 -12.92
C TYR A 381 7.87 -51.57 -14.37
N LYS A 382 8.02 -50.58 -15.25
CA LYS A 382 8.28 -50.80 -16.67
C LYS A 382 9.63 -51.47 -16.91
N VAL A 383 10.67 -51.07 -16.17
CA VAL A 383 12.00 -51.71 -16.23
C VAL A 383 11.90 -53.18 -15.82
N ARG A 384 11.19 -53.49 -14.72
CA ARG A 384 11.00 -54.89 -14.26
C ARG A 384 10.22 -55.74 -15.25
N GLU A 385 9.14 -55.20 -15.81
CA GLU A 385 8.32 -55.87 -16.82
C GLU A 385 9.20 -56.29 -18.01
N MET A 386 10.05 -55.38 -18.49
CA MET A 386 10.92 -55.63 -19.62
C MET A 386 12.08 -56.56 -19.29
N ASP A 387 12.71 -56.44 -18.11
CA ASP A 387 13.80 -57.33 -17.66
C ASP A 387 13.32 -58.79 -17.52
N ALA A 388 12.07 -59.01 -17.11
CA ALA A 388 11.47 -60.33 -17.00
C ALA A 388 11.29 -61.01 -18.38
N SER A 389 11.12 -60.24 -19.45
CA SER A 389 10.88 -60.76 -20.81
C SER A 389 12.12 -61.41 -21.45
N SER A 390 13.33 -61.11 -20.95
CA SER A 390 14.63 -61.55 -21.52
C SER A 390 14.87 -61.21 -23.00
N ALA A 391 13.98 -60.45 -23.65
CA ALA A 391 14.11 -59.97 -25.02
C ALA A 391 14.95 -58.68 -25.07
N ALA A 392 15.62 -58.42 -26.18
CA ALA A 392 16.26 -57.13 -26.40
C ALA A 392 15.17 -56.04 -26.56
N TYR A 393 15.37 -54.87 -25.94
CA TYR A 393 14.41 -53.76 -26.04
C TYR A 393 14.11 -53.43 -27.51
N THR A 394 12.84 -53.27 -27.86
CA THR A 394 12.44 -52.79 -29.18
C THR A 394 12.61 -51.26 -29.26
N PRO A 395 12.61 -50.66 -30.47
CA PRO A 395 12.58 -49.20 -30.60
C PRO A 395 11.38 -48.54 -29.89
N ALA A 396 10.22 -49.22 -29.82
CA ALA A 396 9.04 -48.72 -29.13
C ALA A 396 9.22 -48.73 -27.61
N ASP A 397 9.77 -49.81 -27.05
CA ASP A 397 10.09 -49.92 -25.61
C ASP A 397 11.06 -48.82 -25.17
N ARG A 398 12.08 -48.57 -26.01
CA ARG A 398 13.07 -47.52 -25.80
C ARG A 398 12.44 -46.12 -25.78
N ALA A 399 11.53 -45.85 -26.71
CA ALA A 399 10.82 -44.57 -26.77
C ALA A 399 9.90 -44.37 -25.55
N GLU A 400 9.20 -45.41 -25.12
CA GLU A 400 8.31 -45.36 -23.95
C GLU A 400 9.09 -45.14 -22.65
N LEU A 401 10.18 -45.88 -22.42
CA LEU A 401 11.06 -45.68 -21.26
C LEU A 401 11.67 -44.27 -21.24
N THR A 402 12.10 -43.78 -22.40
CA THR A 402 12.63 -42.42 -22.53
C THR A 402 11.58 -41.38 -22.17
N HIS A 403 10.33 -41.59 -22.60
CA HIS A 403 9.22 -40.69 -22.24
C HIS A 403 8.92 -40.70 -20.74
N ILE A 404 8.84 -41.88 -20.11
CA ILE A 404 8.62 -42.01 -18.66
C ILE A 404 9.77 -41.34 -17.88
N TRP A 405 11.02 -41.54 -18.32
CA TRP A 405 12.19 -40.94 -17.70
C TRP A 405 12.21 -39.41 -17.85
N VAL A 406 12.22 -38.91 -19.08
CA VAL A 406 12.38 -37.48 -19.34
C VAL A 406 11.13 -36.71 -18.91
N VAL A 407 9.96 -37.08 -19.43
CA VAL A 407 8.73 -36.32 -19.21
C VAL A 407 8.11 -36.64 -17.85
N GLY A 408 8.07 -37.92 -17.47
CA GLY A 408 7.52 -38.34 -16.18
C GLY A 408 8.43 -37.93 -15.01
N VAL A 409 9.62 -38.52 -14.92
CA VAL A 409 10.54 -38.28 -13.79
C VAL A 409 11.11 -36.86 -13.84
N GLY A 410 11.64 -36.43 -14.99
CA GLY A 410 12.19 -35.06 -15.15
C GLY A 410 11.13 -33.97 -14.94
N GLY A 411 9.90 -34.19 -15.43
CA GLY A 411 8.79 -33.26 -15.20
C GLY A 411 8.43 -33.15 -13.72
N ALA A 412 8.38 -34.28 -13.01
CA ALA A 412 8.15 -34.28 -11.56
C ALA A 412 9.33 -33.65 -10.78
N GLN A 413 10.57 -33.87 -11.22
CA GLN A 413 11.78 -33.25 -10.65
C GLN A 413 11.75 -31.73 -10.76
N ARG A 414 11.31 -31.18 -11.90
CA ARG A 414 11.15 -29.73 -12.11
C ARG A 414 10.18 -29.08 -11.11
N MET A 415 9.18 -29.83 -10.64
CA MET A 415 8.18 -29.34 -9.70
C MET A 415 8.58 -29.50 -8.22
N LEU A 416 9.76 -30.06 -7.92
CA LEU A 416 10.21 -30.21 -6.55
C LEU A 416 10.47 -28.85 -5.88
N PRO A 417 10.05 -28.67 -4.62
CA PRO A 417 10.50 -27.55 -3.80
C PRO A 417 12.04 -27.54 -3.64
N GLU A 418 12.66 -26.37 -3.51
CA GLU A 418 14.12 -26.25 -3.48
C GLU A 418 14.78 -27.03 -2.33
N HIS A 419 14.13 -27.13 -1.16
CA HIS A 419 14.68 -27.93 -0.08
C HIS A 419 14.76 -29.43 -0.46
N MET A 420 13.81 -29.96 -1.23
CA MET A 420 13.89 -31.33 -1.74
C MET A 420 15.00 -31.50 -2.75
N ILE A 421 15.24 -30.49 -3.58
CA ILE A 421 16.40 -30.47 -4.49
C ILE A 421 17.70 -30.51 -3.69
N GLN A 422 17.77 -29.80 -2.56
CA GLN A 422 18.93 -29.84 -1.66
C GLN A 422 19.13 -31.23 -1.04
N GLU A 423 18.07 -31.91 -0.62
CA GLU A 423 18.13 -33.30 -0.14
C GLU A 423 18.61 -34.26 -1.23
N TYR A 424 18.06 -34.10 -2.43
CA TYR A 424 18.39 -34.90 -3.60
C TYR A 424 19.84 -34.68 -4.05
N SER A 425 20.37 -33.45 -3.93
CA SER A 425 21.66 -33.04 -4.51
C SER A 425 22.91 -33.37 -3.67
N GLN A 426 22.83 -34.23 -2.65
CA GLN A 426 23.97 -34.54 -1.75
C GLN A 426 25.03 -35.53 -2.33
N PHE A 427 25.46 -35.42 -3.60
CA PHE A 427 26.27 -36.46 -4.28
C PHE A 427 27.67 -36.51 -3.69
N GLY A 428 28.27 -37.70 -3.61
CA GLY A 428 29.64 -37.86 -3.11
C GLY A 428 29.82 -37.39 -1.67
N SER A 429 28.72 -37.27 -0.92
CA SER A 429 28.70 -36.91 0.49
C SER A 429 28.31 -38.12 1.34
N GLU A 430 28.41 -37.96 2.65
CA GLU A 430 27.92 -38.92 3.64
C GLU A 430 26.40 -39.18 3.50
N ARG A 431 25.67 -38.37 2.73
CA ARG A 431 24.21 -38.48 2.46
C ARG A 431 23.86 -38.93 1.04
N ALA A 432 24.77 -39.61 0.33
CA ALA A 432 24.39 -40.32 -0.88
C ALA A 432 23.27 -41.35 -0.59
N PHE A 433 22.40 -41.66 -1.56
CA PHE A 433 21.22 -42.51 -1.34
C PHE A 433 21.57 -43.87 -0.73
N GLU A 434 22.64 -44.51 -1.19
CA GLU A 434 23.11 -45.78 -0.59
C GLU A 434 23.43 -45.64 0.91
N GLN A 435 24.02 -44.52 1.32
CA GLN A 435 24.35 -44.26 2.72
C GLN A 435 23.12 -43.91 3.54
N LEU A 436 22.15 -43.17 2.96
CA LEU A 436 20.88 -42.87 3.61
C LEU A 436 20.08 -44.14 3.91
N LEU A 437 20.03 -45.08 2.95
CA LEU A 437 19.33 -46.35 3.13
C LEU A 437 19.98 -47.22 4.22
N LYS A 438 21.31 -47.16 4.37
CA LYS A 438 22.04 -47.87 5.44
C LYS A 438 21.95 -47.18 6.80
N ASN A 439 21.92 -45.85 6.82
CA ASN A 439 21.88 -45.05 8.02
C ASN A 439 20.86 -43.90 7.91
N PRO A 440 19.56 -44.17 8.15
CA PRO A 440 18.53 -43.13 8.09
C PRO A 440 18.72 -41.98 9.08
N GLN A 441 19.55 -42.11 10.13
CA GLN A 441 19.82 -41.03 11.09
C GLN A 441 20.46 -39.81 10.43
N LEU A 442 21.08 -40.00 9.26
CA LEU A 442 21.60 -38.91 8.45
C LEU A 442 20.52 -37.96 7.93
N LEU A 443 19.24 -38.34 8.01
CA LEU A 443 18.10 -37.48 7.68
C LEU A 443 17.59 -36.67 8.88
N ASP A 444 18.13 -36.88 10.10
CA ASP A 444 17.65 -36.21 11.29
C ASP A 444 17.80 -34.69 11.19
N SER A 445 16.65 -34.00 11.20
CA SER A 445 16.54 -32.55 11.09
C SER A 445 17.03 -31.81 12.34
N ALA A 446 17.07 -32.48 13.50
CA ALA A 446 17.55 -31.92 14.76
C ALA A 446 19.06 -31.68 14.77
N HIS A 447 19.79 -32.23 13.79
CA HIS A 447 21.23 -32.05 13.61
C HIS A 447 21.48 -31.20 12.34
N PRO A 448 21.62 -29.86 12.44
CA PRO A 448 21.71 -28.98 11.27
C PRO A 448 22.90 -29.25 10.34
N LYS A 449 23.93 -29.95 10.83
CA LYS A 449 25.10 -30.33 10.05
C LYS A 449 24.82 -31.48 9.07
N ASN A 450 23.73 -32.23 9.27
CA ASN A 450 23.37 -33.36 8.42
C ASN A 450 23.08 -32.88 6.99
N LEU A 451 22.30 -31.80 6.80
CA LEU A 451 22.05 -31.24 5.46
C LEU A 451 22.95 -30.03 5.17
N LYS A 452 23.85 -30.18 4.20
CA LYS A 452 24.60 -29.03 3.66
C LYS A 452 23.75 -28.35 2.58
N ARG A 453 23.08 -27.25 2.95
CA ARG A 453 22.28 -26.40 2.04
C ARG A 453 23.15 -25.57 1.08
N ARG A 454 23.81 -26.23 0.14
CA ARG A 454 24.61 -25.59 -0.90
C ARG A 454 24.55 -26.43 -2.17
N LEU A 455 23.69 -26.02 -3.10
CA LEU A 455 23.77 -26.51 -4.48
C LEU A 455 25.03 -25.93 -5.12
N ARG A 456 25.80 -26.78 -5.79
CA ARG A 456 26.91 -26.34 -6.63
C ARG A 456 26.36 -25.60 -7.86
N GLU A 457 27.18 -24.77 -8.49
CA GLU A 457 26.69 -23.91 -9.58
C GLU A 457 26.23 -24.73 -10.80
N ASP A 458 26.97 -25.80 -11.11
CA ASP A 458 26.60 -26.82 -12.10
C ASP A 458 25.26 -27.51 -11.76
N GLU A 459 25.04 -27.84 -10.48
CA GLU A 459 23.76 -28.42 -10.03
C GLU A 459 22.61 -27.43 -10.19
N LYS A 460 22.81 -26.14 -9.90
CA LYS A 460 21.77 -25.12 -10.13
C LYS A 460 21.41 -25.02 -11.61
N THR A 461 22.41 -25.01 -12.50
CA THR A 461 22.18 -24.96 -13.94
C THR A 461 21.36 -26.16 -14.41
N LEU A 462 21.59 -27.34 -13.84
CA LEU A 462 20.84 -28.56 -14.17
C LEU A 462 19.41 -28.55 -13.61
N TRP A 463 19.25 -28.24 -12.32
CA TRP A 463 17.95 -28.31 -11.64
C TRP A 463 16.98 -27.20 -12.04
N PHE A 464 17.50 -26.04 -12.46
CA PHE A 464 16.68 -24.88 -12.80
C PHE A 464 16.67 -24.58 -14.31
N SER A 465 17.07 -25.54 -15.14
CA SER A 465 16.94 -25.43 -16.59
C SER A 465 15.51 -25.67 -17.04
N GLU A 466 15.07 -24.93 -18.06
CA GLU A 466 13.79 -25.19 -18.74
C GLU A 466 13.77 -26.54 -19.48
N ALA A 467 14.96 -27.11 -19.75
CA ALA A 467 15.14 -28.40 -20.41
C ALA A 467 14.94 -29.61 -19.47
N LEU A 468 14.92 -29.40 -18.14
CA LEU A 468 14.56 -30.45 -17.19
C LEU A 468 13.09 -30.82 -17.34
N GLY A 469 12.80 -32.08 -17.61
CA GLY A 469 11.45 -32.57 -17.85
C GLY A 469 10.97 -32.51 -19.29
N SER A 470 11.76 -31.94 -20.20
CA SER A 470 11.47 -31.86 -21.63
C SER A 470 12.56 -32.50 -22.49
N GLU A 471 13.83 -32.40 -22.06
CA GLU A 471 14.99 -32.94 -22.77
C GLU A 471 15.78 -33.95 -21.93
N TYR A 472 15.76 -33.82 -20.61
CA TYR A 472 16.46 -34.75 -19.71
C TYR A 472 15.75 -34.91 -18.35
N ALA A 473 16.20 -35.92 -17.61
CA ALA A 473 15.97 -36.08 -16.18
C ALA A 473 17.29 -36.39 -15.46
N ILE A 474 17.30 -36.23 -14.14
CA ILE A 474 18.50 -36.36 -13.29
C ILE A 474 18.43 -37.69 -12.55
N ALA A 475 19.56 -38.40 -12.46
CA ALA A 475 19.68 -39.59 -11.64
C ALA A 475 20.87 -39.54 -10.68
N ARG A 476 20.77 -40.31 -9.60
CA ARG A 476 21.65 -40.33 -8.43
C ARG A 476 22.21 -41.70 -8.08
N GLY A 477 21.94 -42.72 -8.90
CA GLY A 477 22.66 -44.00 -8.86
C GLY A 477 24.18 -43.83 -9.03
N ARG A 478 24.89 -44.86 -9.51
CA ARG A 478 26.37 -44.86 -9.63
C ARG A 478 26.99 -43.68 -10.41
N ILE A 479 26.20 -42.84 -11.10
CA ILE A 479 26.64 -41.84 -12.06
C ILE A 479 25.75 -40.58 -11.93
N ASN A 480 26.28 -39.46 -11.42
CA ASN A 480 25.58 -38.18 -11.32
C ASN A 480 25.71 -37.38 -12.63
N PHE A 481 25.08 -37.87 -13.70
CA PHE A 481 25.08 -37.23 -15.02
C PHE A 481 23.65 -37.01 -15.51
N PRO A 482 23.33 -35.85 -16.10
CA PRO A 482 22.05 -35.63 -16.78
C PRO A 482 21.96 -36.55 -18.00
N TYR A 483 20.82 -37.22 -18.19
CA TYR A 483 20.60 -38.09 -19.35
C TYR A 483 19.54 -37.50 -20.27
N SER A 484 19.95 -37.22 -21.50
CA SER A 484 19.09 -36.69 -22.56
C SER A 484 18.16 -37.76 -23.16
N ILE A 485 17.16 -37.32 -23.92
CA ILE A 485 16.29 -38.16 -24.77
C ILE A 485 17.09 -39.20 -25.57
N ASP A 486 18.26 -38.82 -26.10
CA ASP A 486 19.05 -39.69 -26.98
C ASP A 486 19.93 -40.69 -26.23
N SER A 487 20.17 -40.48 -24.94
CA SER A 487 21.09 -41.28 -24.11
C SER A 487 20.37 -42.29 -23.20
N ALA A 488 19.08 -42.09 -22.97
CA ALA A 488 18.28 -42.90 -22.07
C ALA A 488 18.26 -44.41 -22.44
N PRO A 489 18.03 -44.83 -23.69
CA PRO A 489 17.71 -46.23 -23.94
C PRO A 489 18.89 -47.22 -23.83
N ASP A 490 20.11 -46.79 -24.16
CA ASP A 490 21.31 -47.65 -24.11
C ASP A 490 21.92 -47.74 -22.70
N ILE A 491 21.55 -46.80 -21.82
CA ILE A 491 22.05 -46.68 -20.45
C ILE A 491 21.04 -47.23 -19.42
N LEU A 492 19.74 -47.29 -19.77
CA LEU A 492 18.63 -47.77 -18.93
C LEU A 492 18.45 -49.31 -18.87
N GLY A 493 19.36 -50.12 -19.43
CA GLY A 493 19.28 -51.59 -19.39
C GLY A 493 19.53 -52.23 -18.00
N LYS A 494 19.75 -53.57 -17.97
CA LYS A 494 19.97 -54.43 -16.76
C LYS A 494 20.85 -53.87 -15.62
N ALA A 495 21.73 -52.90 -15.88
CA ALA A 495 22.56 -52.26 -14.86
C ALA A 495 21.82 -51.19 -14.01
N TRP A 496 20.59 -50.78 -14.39
CA TRP A 496 19.83 -49.72 -13.73
C TRP A 496 18.52 -50.14 -13.04
N GLY A 497 18.02 -51.38 -13.19
CA GLY A 497 16.88 -51.84 -12.38
C GLY A 497 17.10 -51.71 -10.87
N THR A 498 18.35 -51.94 -10.42
CA THR A 498 18.78 -51.67 -9.03
C THR A 498 18.96 -50.18 -8.72
N SER A 499 19.19 -49.33 -9.72
CA SER A 499 19.40 -47.88 -9.53
C SER A 499 18.08 -47.12 -9.41
N SER A 500 17.05 -47.44 -10.22
CA SER A 500 15.72 -46.82 -10.10
C SER A 500 15.00 -47.25 -8.82
N GLU A 501 15.17 -48.51 -8.42
CA GLU A 501 14.67 -49.02 -7.13
C GLU A 501 15.33 -48.30 -5.95
N GLN A 502 16.65 -48.14 -5.99
CA GLN A 502 17.40 -47.42 -4.96
C GLN A 502 16.97 -45.94 -4.87
N GLU A 503 16.73 -45.29 -6.01
CA GLU A 503 16.17 -43.93 -6.02
C GLU A 503 14.78 -43.87 -5.41
N LEU A 504 13.88 -44.73 -5.85
CA LEU A 504 12.52 -44.78 -5.34
C LEU A 504 12.51 -45.03 -3.82
N GLU A 505 13.32 -45.98 -3.34
CA GLU A 505 13.44 -46.31 -1.92
C GLU A 505 14.01 -45.13 -1.12
N ALA A 506 15.05 -44.47 -1.61
CA ALA A 506 15.65 -43.32 -0.94
C ALA A 506 14.68 -42.12 -0.90
N ILE A 507 13.97 -41.83 -1.98
CA ILE A 507 12.98 -40.74 -2.03
C ILE A 507 11.80 -41.04 -1.10
N ARG A 508 11.29 -42.28 -1.07
CA ARG A 508 10.27 -42.70 -0.10
C ARG A 508 10.75 -42.58 1.34
N LEU A 509 12.01 -42.94 1.62
CA LEU A 509 12.60 -42.78 2.94
C LEU A 509 12.66 -41.31 3.36
N ILE A 510 13.12 -40.43 2.46
CA ILE A 510 13.16 -38.98 2.71
C ILE A 510 11.74 -38.46 2.98
N ASP A 511 10.76 -38.81 2.14
CA ASP A 511 9.36 -38.38 2.30
C ASP A 511 8.77 -38.86 3.64
N THR A 512 9.04 -40.11 4.02
CA THR A 512 8.58 -40.68 5.29
C THR A 512 9.14 -39.91 6.47
N ILE A 513 10.45 -39.64 6.48
CA ILE A 513 11.12 -38.93 7.58
C ILE A 513 10.69 -37.46 7.63
N ARG A 514 10.59 -36.78 6.49
CA ARG A 514 10.16 -35.38 6.44
C ARG A 514 8.69 -35.21 6.80
N THR A 515 7.84 -36.17 6.45
CA THR A 515 6.45 -36.22 6.93
C THR A 515 6.42 -36.36 8.45
N LYS A 516 7.23 -37.26 9.02
CA LYS A 516 7.38 -37.38 10.47
C LYS A 516 7.86 -36.08 11.11
N ASP A 517 8.85 -35.41 10.54
CA ASP A 517 9.35 -34.12 11.05
C ASP A 517 8.22 -33.08 11.16
N VAL A 518 7.30 -33.02 10.18
CA VAL A 518 6.15 -32.11 10.20
C VAL A 518 5.21 -32.42 11.38
N TYR A 519 4.86 -33.69 11.60
CA TYR A 519 4.01 -34.07 12.74
C TYR A 519 4.71 -33.86 14.08
N ASP A 520 5.99 -34.21 14.19
CA ASP A 520 6.77 -33.98 15.41
C ASP A 520 6.91 -32.46 15.68
N SER A 521 7.02 -31.65 14.63
CA SER A 521 7.05 -30.18 14.68
C SER A 521 5.75 -29.61 15.21
N PHE A 522 4.62 -30.04 14.66
CA PHE A 522 3.29 -29.69 15.18
C PHE A 522 3.10 -30.08 16.66
N ASN A 523 3.49 -31.31 17.04
CA ASN A 523 3.36 -31.79 18.42
C ASN A 523 4.22 -30.96 19.40
N ARG A 524 5.42 -30.55 19.01
CA ARG A 524 6.26 -29.65 19.84
C ARG A 524 5.59 -28.30 20.10
N LEU A 525 4.94 -27.71 19.09
CA LEU A 525 4.18 -26.48 19.31
C LEU A 525 3.01 -26.71 20.27
N ALA A 526 2.33 -27.86 20.17
CA ALA A 526 1.23 -28.24 21.05
C ALA A 526 1.67 -28.38 22.53
N GLU A 527 2.81 -29.02 22.77
CA GLU A 527 3.37 -29.24 24.12
C GLU A 527 3.73 -27.94 24.85
N LEU A 528 4.02 -26.87 24.10
CA LEU A 528 4.39 -25.57 24.64
C LEU A 528 3.18 -24.69 24.94
N LEU A 529 1.99 -25.06 24.46
CA LEU A 529 0.77 -24.33 24.75
C LEU A 529 0.21 -24.76 26.11
N PRO A 530 -0.17 -23.80 26.97
CA PRO A 530 -0.72 -24.10 28.26
C PRO A 530 -2.02 -24.87 28.09
N THR A 531 -2.21 -25.89 28.93
CA THR A 531 -3.45 -26.65 28.97
C THR A 531 -4.64 -25.73 29.27
N ASN A 532 -5.87 -26.14 28.91
CA ASN A 532 -7.09 -25.37 29.20
C ASN A 532 -7.21 -24.94 30.68
N HIS A 533 -6.58 -25.68 31.60
CA HIS A 533 -6.48 -25.35 33.02
C HIS A 533 -5.50 -24.21 33.31
N GLU A 534 -4.32 -24.21 32.67
CA GLU A 534 -3.30 -23.16 32.80
C GLU A 534 -3.73 -21.85 32.14
N ILE A 535 -4.48 -21.91 31.03
CA ILE A 535 -5.12 -20.74 30.41
C ILE A 535 -6.18 -20.13 31.35
N ALA A 536 -6.94 -20.95 32.07
CA ALA A 536 -7.89 -20.47 33.09
C ALA A 536 -7.17 -19.82 34.29
N CYS A 537 -6.04 -20.38 34.73
CA CYS A 537 -5.20 -19.81 35.79
C CYS A 537 -4.50 -18.51 35.37
N MET A 538 -4.01 -18.40 34.13
CA MET A 538 -3.43 -17.16 33.60
C MET A 538 -4.48 -16.06 33.40
N ARG A 539 -5.67 -16.40 32.90
CA ARG A 539 -6.81 -15.47 32.84
C ARG A 539 -7.22 -15.01 34.25
N ALA A 540 -7.20 -15.91 35.24
CA ALA A 540 -7.46 -15.57 36.64
C ALA A 540 -6.35 -14.71 37.27
N ALA A 541 -5.08 -14.89 36.88
CA ALA A 541 -3.96 -14.08 37.35
C ALA A 541 -3.99 -12.65 36.78
N VAL A 542 -4.33 -12.50 35.49
CA VAL A 542 -4.53 -11.19 34.82
C VAL A 542 -5.77 -10.49 35.38
N LEU A 543 -6.86 -11.21 35.61
CA LEU A 543 -8.05 -10.67 36.30
C LEU A 543 -7.78 -10.35 37.78
N GLY A 544 -6.91 -11.11 38.44
CA GLY A 544 -6.47 -10.89 39.81
C GLY A 544 -5.60 -9.64 39.98
N THR A 545 -4.82 -9.27 38.96
CA THR A 545 -4.06 -8.01 38.94
C THR A 545 -4.97 -6.80 38.70
N VAL A 546 -6.01 -6.93 37.87
CA VAL A 546 -7.02 -5.88 37.66
C VAL A 546 -7.90 -5.68 38.90
N CYS A 547 -8.14 -6.72 39.71
CA CYS A 547 -8.86 -6.62 40.97
C CYS A 547 -8.09 -5.86 42.09
N ALA A 548 -6.78 -5.64 41.95
CA ALA A 548 -6.00 -4.83 42.90
C ALA A 548 -6.17 -3.31 42.64
N THR A 549 -6.69 -2.91 41.48
CA THR A 549 -6.94 -1.51 41.11
C THR A 549 -8.44 -1.26 40.90
N GLY A 550 -9.24 -1.48 41.95
CA GLY A 550 -10.40 -0.64 42.30
C GLY A 550 -11.43 -0.20 41.24
N LEU A 551 -11.65 -0.91 40.14
CA LEU A 551 -12.68 -0.56 39.15
C LEU A 551 -13.71 -1.69 38.99
N LYS A 552 -14.90 -1.46 39.56
CA LYS A 552 -16.09 -2.29 39.37
C LYS A 552 -16.61 -2.13 37.94
N CYS A 553 -16.53 -3.18 37.12
CA CYS A 553 -17.35 -3.31 35.92
C CYS A 553 -18.30 -4.50 36.06
N TYR A 554 -19.60 -4.21 35.96
CA TYR A 554 -20.67 -5.20 35.92
C TYR A 554 -20.91 -5.68 34.48
N SER A 555 -21.10 -7.00 34.35
CA SER A 555 -22.11 -7.68 33.51
C SER A 555 -21.91 -7.80 31.99
N LEU A 556 -21.84 -9.05 31.48
CA LEU A 556 -22.95 -9.69 30.73
C LEU A 556 -22.66 -11.17 30.41
N ASN A 557 -23.12 -12.08 31.26
CA ASN A 557 -23.35 -13.49 30.90
C ASN A 557 -24.85 -13.66 30.64
N ARG A 558 -25.25 -13.84 29.36
CA ARG A 558 -26.59 -14.35 29.03
C ARG A 558 -26.49 -15.80 28.62
N LEU A 559 -26.80 -16.64 29.61
CA LEU A 559 -27.31 -17.99 29.44
C LEU A 559 -28.52 -17.98 28.49
N HIS A 560 -28.50 -18.82 27.46
CA HIS A 560 -29.71 -19.40 26.89
C HIS A 560 -29.58 -20.92 26.82
N ARG A 561 -30.35 -21.56 27.71
CA ARG A 561 -30.71 -22.97 27.72
C ARG A 561 -31.72 -23.25 26.60
N ARG A 562 -31.67 -24.47 26.05
CA ARG A 562 -32.75 -25.51 25.94
C ARG A 562 -32.42 -26.43 24.75
N GLY A 563 -32.59 -27.75 24.79
CA GLY A 563 -33.14 -28.61 25.83
C GLY A 563 -33.14 -30.09 25.42
N ILE A 564 -33.53 -30.92 26.40
CA ILE A 564 -33.56 -32.39 26.49
C ILE A 564 -32.19 -33.02 26.78
#